data_AF-A0A1Y5ES42-F1
#
_entry.id   AF-A0A1Y5ES42-F1
#
_cell.length_a   1.000
_cell.length_b   1.000
_cell.length_c   1.000
_cell.angle_alpha   90.00
_cell.angle_beta   90.00
_cell.angle_gamma   90.00
#
_symmetry.space_group_name_H-M   'P 1'
#
loop_
_entity.id
_entity.type
_entity.pdbx_description
1 polymer ?
#
loop_
_entity_poly.entity_id
_entity_poly.type
_entity_poly.pdbx_seq_one_letter_code
_entity_poly.pdbx_strand_id
1 'polypeptide(L)'
;TATGWNIATDRWQTVTSTQINLENLNELADHCDEFLIHAADVEGLQAGIDQELVEFLGKHCSIPTTYAGGARTLEDLALVEQLSKGKVDLTIGSALDIFGGKGITLDQCIEWNTKA
;
A
#
# COMPACT_ATOMS: atom_id res chain seq x y z
N THR A 1 -0.95 0.67 -15.70
CA THR A 1 -0.83 0.70 -17.19
C THR A 1 -2.18 0.38 -17.81
N ALA A 2 -2.33 0.49 -19.14
CA ALA A 2 -3.59 0.16 -19.83
C ALA A 2 -4.09 -1.30 -19.62
N THR A 3 -3.30 -2.15 -18.96
CA THR A 3 -3.55 -3.58 -18.73
C THR A 3 -3.39 -4.03 -17.27
N GLY A 4 -3.35 -3.11 -16.29
CA GLY A 4 -3.22 -3.42 -14.85
C GLY A 4 -1.97 -2.84 -14.16
N TRP A 5 -1.55 -3.42 -13.04
CA TRP A 5 -0.35 -3.00 -12.29
C TRP A 5 0.86 -3.88 -12.66
N ASN A 6 1.97 -3.25 -13.02
CA ASN A 6 3.22 -3.92 -13.36
C ASN A 6 4.29 -3.58 -12.33
N ILE A 7 5.15 -4.55 -12.00
CA ILE A 7 6.30 -4.34 -11.14
C ILE A 7 7.35 -3.53 -11.92
N ALA A 8 7.91 -2.52 -11.27
CA ALA A 8 8.98 -1.71 -11.80
C ALA A 8 10.23 -1.78 -10.91
N THR A 9 11.40 -1.71 -11.54
CA THR A 9 12.72 -1.75 -10.89
C THR A 9 13.55 -0.52 -11.28
N ASP A 10 14.77 -0.42 -10.75
CA ASP A 10 15.72 0.65 -11.08
C ASP A 10 15.15 2.06 -10.83
N ARG A 11 14.62 2.29 -9.62
CA ARG A 11 13.95 3.55 -9.25
C ARG A 11 12.80 3.89 -10.20
N TRP A 12 11.96 2.89 -10.49
CA TRP A 12 10.78 3.00 -11.34
C TRP A 12 11.07 3.22 -12.84
N GLN A 13 12.33 3.19 -13.26
CA GLN A 13 12.72 3.47 -14.64
C GLN A 13 12.53 2.26 -15.56
N THR A 14 12.55 1.05 -15.00
CA THR A 14 12.40 -0.20 -15.76
C THR A 14 11.08 -0.87 -15.39
N VAL A 15 10.05 -0.73 -16.24
CA VAL A 15 8.80 -1.49 -16.07
C VAL A 15 9.01 -2.91 -16.58
N THR A 16 8.78 -3.90 -15.71
CA THR A 16 8.93 -5.31 -16.06
C THR A 16 7.64 -5.88 -16.67
N SER A 17 7.74 -7.08 -17.26
CA SER A 17 6.57 -7.85 -17.69
C SER A 17 5.82 -8.52 -16.53
N THR A 18 6.37 -8.53 -15.32
CA THR A 18 5.75 -9.15 -14.15
C THR A 18 4.63 -8.24 -13.63
N GLN A 19 3.41 -8.79 -13.57
CA GLN A 19 2.24 -8.06 -13.11
C GLN A 19 1.90 -8.37 -11.66
N ILE A 20 1.24 -7.43 -10.98
CA ILE A 20 0.54 -7.72 -9.73
C ILE A 20 -0.81 -8.34 -10.12
N ASN A 21 -0.86 -9.67 -10.09
CA ASN A 21 -2.04 -10.48 -10.36
C ASN A 21 -2.09 -11.67 -9.38
N LEU A 22 -3.19 -12.43 -9.37
CA LEU A 22 -3.38 -13.53 -8.43
C LEU A 22 -2.33 -14.65 -8.59
N GLU A 23 -1.97 -14.99 -9.82
CA GLU A 23 -1.00 -16.06 -10.12
C GLU A 23 0.37 -15.71 -9.55
N ASN A 24 0.89 -14.53 -9.89
CA ASN A 24 2.20 -14.07 -9.44
C ASN A 24 2.23 -13.83 -7.93
N LEU A 25 1.14 -13.31 -7.33
CA LEU A 25 1.07 -13.14 -5.87
C LEU A 25 1.15 -14.49 -5.13
N ASN A 26 0.48 -15.52 -5.64
CA ASN A 26 0.54 -16.85 -5.05
C ASN A 26 1.93 -17.48 -5.20
N GLU A 27 2.51 -17.40 -6.41
CA GLU A 27 3.86 -17.93 -6.66
C GLU A 27 4.90 -17.25 -5.77
N LEU A 28 4.87 -15.92 -5.67
CA LEU A 28 5.83 -15.18 -4.84
C LEU A 28 5.62 -15.45 -3.34
N ALA A 29 4.39 -15.70 -2.90
CA ALA A 29 4.08 -16.00 -1.51
C ALA A 29 4.69 -17.33 -1.04
N ASP A 30 4.99 -18.26 -1.95
CA ASP A 30 5.72 -19.49 -1.61
C ASP A 30 7.21 -19.23 -1.32
N HIS A 31 7.67 -17.99 -1.53
CA HIS A 31 9.07 -17.58 -1.42
C HIS A 31 9.31 -16.45 -0.41
N CYS A 32 8.27 -15.93 0.25
CA CYS A 32 8.41 -14.91 1.29
C CYS A 32 7.27 -14.98 2.33
N ASP A 33 7.53 -14.43 3.51
CA ASP A 33 6.56 -14.41 4.61
C ASP A 33 5.67 -13.15 4.63
N GLU A 34 6.02 -12.10 3.88
CA GLU A 34 5.25 -10.85 3.80
C GLU A 34 5.49 -10.13 2.47
N PHE A 35 4.49 -9.35 2.01
CA PHE A 35 4.63 -8.37 0.94
C PHE A 35 4.66 -6.93 1.45
N LEU A 36 5.59 -6.13 0.91
CA LEU A 36 5.50 -4.68 0.94
C LEU A 36 5.23 -4.18 -0.49
N ILE A 37 3.98 -3.77 -0.77
CA ILE A 37 3.56 -3.28 -2.09
C ILE A 37 3.65 -1.76 -2.10
N HIS A 38 4.60 -1.23 -2.87
CA HIS A 38 4.79 0.21 -3.02
C HIS A 38 4.19 0.70 -4.34
N ALA A 39 3.13 1.52 -4.26
CA ALA A 39 2.53 2.20 -5.40
C ALA A 39 3.37 3.42 -5.82
N ALA A 40 4.23 3.23 -6.83
CA ALA A 40 5.17 4.24 -7.31
C ALA A 40 4.51 5.42 -8.05
N ASP A 41 3.42 5.17 -8.79
CA ASP A 41 2.74 6.18 -9.60
C ASP A 41 2.11 7.31 -8.76
N VAL A 42 2.03 7.15 -7.43
CA VAL A 42 1.51 8.16 -6.49
C VAL A 42 2.58 8.91 -5.70
N GLU A 43 3.87 8.54 -5.81
CA GLU A 43 4.97 9.32 -5.23
C GLU A 43 5.17 10.63 -6.03
N GLY A 44 4.56 11.71 -5.55
CA GLY A 44 4.77 13.08 -6.06
C GLY A 44 3.57 13.70 -6.77
N LEU A 45 2.55 12.93 -7.15
CA LEU A 45 1.33 13.43 -7.80
C LEU A 45 0.19 13.82 -6.83
N GLN A 46 0.36 13.59 -5.52
CA GLN A 46 -0.62 13.91 -4.48
C GLN A 46 -2.02 13.28 -4.68
N ALA A 47 -2.13 12.21 -5.46
CA ALA A 47 -3.42 11.62 -5.85
C ALA A 47 -4.08 10.74 -4.78
N GLY A 48 -3.41 10.49 -3.64
CA GLY A 48 -3.92 9.64 -2.56
C GLY A 48 -3.59 8.15 -2.79
N ILE A 49 -4.32 7.28 -2.09
CA ILE A 49 -4.16 5.82 -2.18
C ILE A 49 -4.77 5.28 -3.49
N ASP A 50 -4.11 4.30 -4.12
CA ASP A 50 -4.70 3.50 -5.18
C ASP A 50 -5.71 2.49 -4.59
N GLN A 51 -6.98 2.90 -4.56
CA GLN A 51 -8.06 2.15 -3.92
C GLN A 51 -8.34 0.80 -4.61
N GLU A 52 -8.25 0.77 -5.95
CA GLU A 52 -8.46 -0.46 -6.72
C GLU A 52 -7.38 -1.49 -6.41
N LEU A 53 -6.13 -1.05 -6.24
CA LEU A 53 -5.03 -1.92 -5.85
C LEU A 53 -5.24 -2.44 -4.43
N VAL A 54 -5.62 -1.60 -3.47
CA VAL A 54 -5.85 -2.02 -2.08
C VAL A 54 -6.98 -3.06 -1.99
N GLU A 55 -8.10 -2.84 -2.69
CA GLU A 55 -9.20 -3.81 -2.73
C GLU A 55 -8.74 -5.14 -3.38
N PHE A 56 -7.95 -5.06 -4.46
CA PHE A 56 -7.38 -6.23 -5.10
C PHE A 56 -6.48 -7.02 -4.14
N LEU A 57 -5.56 -6.35 -3.46
CA LEU A 57 -4.64 -6.98 -2.49
C LEU A 57 -5.39 -7.64 -1.34
N GLY A 58 -6.38 -6.96 -0.73
CA GLY A 58 -7.18 -7.54 0.35
C GLY A 58 -7.97 -8.78 -0.07
N LYS A 59 -8.33 -8.88 -1.36
CA LYS A 59 -9.00 -10.07 -1.91
C LYS A 59 -8.04 -11.22 -2.21
N HIS A 60 -6.81 -10.93 -2.61
CA HIS A 60 -5.95 -11.91 -3.29
C HIS A 60 -4.65 -12.27 -2.55
N CYS A 61 -4.15 -11.44 -1.62
CA CYS A 61 -2.98 -11.80 -0.82
C CYS A 61 -3.33 -12.87 0.23
N SER A 62 -2.47 -13.89 0.31
CA SER A 62 -2.58 -15.01 1.25
C SER A 62 -1.66 -14.88 2.46
N ILE A 63 -0.64 -14.03 2.38
CA ILE A 63 0.33 -13.71 3.43
C ILE A 63 0.12 -12.25 3.89
N PRO A 64 0.66 -11.84 5.06
CA PRO A 64 0.69 -10.45 5.48
C PRO A 64 1.13 -9.52 4.35
N THR A 65 0.44 -8.39 4.21
CA THR A 65 0.69 -7.43 3.14
C THR A 65 0.56 -6.02 3.68
N THR A 66 1.62 -5.25 3.51
CA THR A 66 1.65 -3.81 3.80
C THR A 66 1.62 -3.02 2.50
N TYR A 67 0.71 -2.05 2.37
CA TYR A 67 0.66 -1.10 1.27
C TYR A 67 1.41 0.19 1.64
N ALA A 68 2.21 0.70 0.71
CA ALA A 68 2.87 2.00 0.81
C ALA A 68 2.57 2.83 -0.45
N GLY A 69 2.12 4.08 -0.28
CA GLY A 69 1.94 5.00 -1.41
C GLY A 69 0.78 5.98 -1.22
N GLY A 70 1.10 7.24 -0.97
CA GLY A 70 0.13 8.35 -1.05
C GLY A 70 -0.78 8.57 0.16
N ALA A 71 -0.67 7.76 1.23
CA ALA A 71 -1.44 7.94 2.47
C ALA A 71 -0.96 9.16 3.27
N ARG A 72 -1.92 9.93 3.80
CA ARG A 72 -1.68 11.23 4.43
C ARG A 72 -2.50 11.48 5.69
N THR A 73 -3.67 10.87 5.82
CA THR A 73 -4.62 11.23 6.90
C THR A 73 -5.13 10.01 7.65
N LEU A 74 -5.92 10.23 8.71
CA LEU A 74 -6.56 9.15 9.46
C LEU A 74 -7.65 8.47 8.63
N GLU A 75 -8.30 9.21 7.72
CA GLU A 75 -9.30 8.67 6.80
C GLU A 75 -8.68 7.67 5.82
N ASP A 76 -7.41 7.85 5.44
CA ASP A 76 -6.68 6.92 4.60
C ASP A 76 -6.49 5.56 5.31
N LEU A 77 -6.25 5.55 6.63
CA LEU A 77 -6.19 4.31 7.43
C LEU A 77 -7.54 3.59 7.41
N ALA A 78 -8.63 4.32 7.70
CA ALA A 78 -9.99 3.77 7.67
C ALA A 78 -10.39 3.26 6.28
N LEU A 79 -9.97 3.96 5.22
CA LEU A 79 -10.24 3.57 3.85
C LEU A 79 -9.53 2.26 3.49
N VAL A 80 -8.26 2.11 3.84
CA VAL A 80 -7.50 0.86 3.60
C VAL A 80 -8.10 -0.31 4.37
N GLU A 81 -8.45 -0.10 5.64
CA GLU A 81 -9.13 -1.13 6.44
C GLU A 81 -10.44 -1.57 5.78
N GLN A 82 -11.27 -0.61 5.34
CA GLN A 82 -12.55 -0.89 4.69
C GLN A 82 -12.37 -1.67 3.37
N LEU A 83 -11.50 -1.19 2.48
CA LEU A 83 -11.29 -1.77 1.14
C LEU A 83 -10.66 -3.16 1.23
N SER A 84 -9.71 -3.34 2.15
CA SER A 84 -9.00 -4.61 2.32
C SER A 84 -9.73 -5.59 3.25
N LYS A 85 -10.80 -5.14 3.93
CA LYS A 85 -11.47 -5.89 5.01
C LYS A 85 -10.52 -6.26 6.15
N GLY A 86 -9.65 -5.31 6.51
CA GLY A 86 -8.64 -5.46 7.58
C GLY A 86 -7.51 -6.42 7.24
N LYS A 87 -7.25 -6.70 5.95
CA LYS A 87 -6.20 -7.65 5.51
C LYS A 87 -4.92 -6.99 5.00
N VAL A 88 -4.95 -5.69 4.76
CA VAL A 88 -3.80 -4.94 4.25
C VAL A 88 -3.45 -3.84 5.24
N ASP A 89 -2.21 -3.82 5.70
CA ASP A 89 -1.65 -2.78 6.54
C ASP A 89 -1.27 -1.55 5.71
N LEU A 90 -1.11 -0.39 6.36
CA LEU A 90 -0.81 0.87 5.70
C LEU A 90 0.46 1.54 6.23
N THR A 91 1.37 1.89 5.31
CA THR A 91 2.53 2.74 5.61
C THR A 91 2.19 4.21 5.39
N ILE A 92 2.52 5.04 6.39
CA ILE A 92 2.49 6.50 6.28
C ILE A 92 3.90 7.04 6.57
N GLY A 93 4.43 7.83 5.64
CA GLY A 93 5.78 8.40 5.72
C GLY A 93 5.74 9.92 5.85
N SER A 94 5.98 10.63 4.75
CA SER A 94 6.17 12.10 4.69
C SER A 94 5.02 12.95 5.25
N ALA A 95 3.83 12.37 5.43
CA ALA A 95 2.69 13.07 6.02
C ALA A 95 2.73 13.16 7.56
N LEU A 96 3.54 12.31 8.21
CA LEU A 96 3.69 12.27 9.66
C LEU A 96 4.37 13.54 10.18
N ASP A 97 3.86 14.06 11.29
CA ASP A 97 4.42 15.19 12.03
C ASP A 97 5.89 14.99 12.45
N ILE A 98 6.26 13.78 12.86
CA ILE A 98 7.65 13.43 13.22
C ILE A 98 8.65 13.54 12.05
N PHE A 99 8.16 13.60 10.80
CA PHE A 99 8.95 13.85 9.60
C PHE A 99 8.73 15.26 9.01
N GLY A 100 8.08 16.16 9.76
CA GLY A 100 7.75 17.52 9.33
C GLY A 100 6.47 17.63 8.50
N GLY A 101 5.74 16.54 8.34
CA GLY A 101 4.42 16.51 7.72
C GLY A 101 3.35 17.17 8.59
N LYS A 102 2.15 17.35 8.01
CA LYS A 102 0.99 17.96 8.68
C LYS A 102 -0.31 17.20 8.40
N GLY A 103 -0.22 16.00 7.86
CA GLY A 103 -1.39 15.22 7.46
C GLY A 103 -1.97 14.40 8.61
N ILE A 104 -1.09 13.80 9.42
CA ILE A 104 -1.45 12.96 10.57
C ILE A 104 -0.29 12.96 11.57
N THR A 105 -0.57 12.79 12.85
CA THR A 105 0.47 12.64 13.88
C THR A 105 0.81 11.18 14.15
N LEU A 106 2.03 10.91 14.62
CA LEU A 106 2.39 9.57 15.10
C LEU A 106 1.43 9.08 16.19
N ASP A 107 1.04 9.96 17.12
CA ASP A 107 0.13 9.62 18.21
C ASP A 107 -1.25 9.17 17.69
N GLN A 108 -1.77 9.82 16.64
CA GLN A 108 -3.02 9.39 16.00
C GLN A 108 -2.92 7.99 15.39
N CYS A 109 -1.79 7.66 14.76
CA CYS A 109 -1.54 6.32 14.23
C CYS A 109 -1.44 5.27 15.36
N ILE A 110 -0.78 5.61 16.47
CA ILE A 110 -0.69 4.72 17.64
C ILE A 110 -2.09 4.50 18.23
N GLU A 111 -2.86 5.56 18.41
CA GLU A 111 -4.23 5.47 18.94
C GLU A 111 -5.12 4.61 18.04
N TRP A 112 -5.00 4.75 16.71
CA TRP A 112 -5.67 3.88 15.74
C TRP A 112 -5.35 2.40 15.99
N ASN A 113 -4.07 2.05 16.04
CA ASN A 113 -3.62 0.67 16.24
C ASN A 113 -4.07 0.06 17.58
N THR A 114 -4.31 0.88 18.61
CA THR A 114 -4.81 0.39 19.91
C THR A 114 -6.31 0.12 19.97
N LYS A 115 -7.08 0.63 18.98
CA LYS A 115 -8.54 0.49 18.92
C LYS A 115 -9.01 -0.61 17.96
N ALA A 116 -8.15 -0.99 17.01
CA ALA A 116 -8.39 -2.05 16.03
C ALA A 116 -8.31 -3.45 16.65
#